data_AF-A0A1A5ICT1-F1
#
_entry.id   AF-A0A1A5ICT1-F1
#
_cell.length_a   1.000
_cell.length_b   1.000
_cell.length_c   1.000
_cell.angle_alpha   90.00
_cell.angle_beta   90.00
_cell.angle_gamma   90.00
#
_symmetry.space_group_name_H-M   'P 1'
#
loop_
_entity.id
_entity.type
_entity.pdbx_description
1 polymer ?
#
loop_
_entity_poly.entity_id
_entity_poly.type
_entity_poly.pdbx_seq_one_letter_code
_entity_poly.pdbx_strand_id
1 'polypeptide(L)'
;MIKLTRFDGVAVEVKAELIVRVRQTDTGVLKEHGNSRVDGLVVPFYMDQPQTIADAVHAEIKTFTSLNQPGGKPVWFDGAKASGPVPLSSVNRQPLKEGKANSALQIGNAVQLVNNSPQEVYKLISDMGGNAEPPIDNSKMAKIQTLNKADGTETQIWDQALYADPTS
;
A
#
# COMPACT_ATOMS: atom_id res chain seq x y z
N MET A 1 -14.60 16.73 -2.13
CA MET A 1 -13.35 17.46 -1.86
C MET A 1 -13.02 17.29 -0.38
N ILE A 2 -11.83 16.80 -0.07
CA ILE A 2 -11.34 16.68 1.31
C ILE A 2 -10.37 17.82 1.61
N LYS A 3 -10.42 18.33 2.84
CA LYS A 3 -9.49 19.36 3.34
C LYS A 3 -8.33 18.70 4.04
N LEU A 4 -7.11 19.02 3.63
CA LEU A 4 -5.87 18.51 4.20
C LEU A 4 -4.94 19.66 4.56
N THR A 5 -4.05 19.44 5.52
CA THR A 5 -2.98 20.34 5.91
C THR A 5 -1.65 19.74 5.46
N ARG A 6 -1.00 20.37 4.47
CA ARG A 6 0.30 19.94 3.95
C ARG A 6 1.38 20.06 5.03
N PHE A 7 2.50 19.37 4.85
CA PHE A 7 3.63 19.40 5.78
C PHE A 7 4.15 20.79 6.17
N ASP A 8 3.96 21.80 5.32
CA ASP A 8 4.34 23.19 5.57
C ASP A 8 3.22 24.03 6.22
N GLY A 9 2.16 23.40 6.71
CA GLY A 9 1.04 24.04 7.39
C GLY A 9 -0.02 24.64 6.46
N VAL A 10 0.17 24.58 5.14
CA VAL A 10 -0.81 25.11 4.18
C VAL A 10 -2.01 24.18 4.06
N ALA A 11 -3.21 24.72 4.28
CA ALA A 11 -4.47 24.02 4.02
C ALA A 11 -4.74 23.94 2.51
N VAL A 12 -5.12 22.76 2.02
CA VAL A 12 -5.43 22.48 0.62
C VAL A 12 -6.72 21.67 0.50
N GLU A 13 -7.43 21.85 -0.61
CA GLU A 13 -8.57 21.02 -0.97
C GLU A 13 -8.19 20.04 -2.08
N VAL A 14 -8.45 18.75 -1.86
CA VAL A 14 -8.06 17.68 -2.77
C VAL A 14 -9.29 16.85 -3.14
N LYS A 15 -9.37 16.42 -4.40
CA LYS A 15 -10.37 15.42 -4.83
C LYS A 15 -9.99 14.06 -4.27
N ALA A 16 -10.90 13.38 -3.57
CA ALA A 16 -10.66 12.05 -3.01
C ALA A 16 -10.17 11.05 -4.08
N GLU A 17 -10.68 11.16 -5.31
CA GLU A 17 -10.32 10.29 -6.44
C GLU A 17 -8.85 10.37 -6.87
N LEU A 18 -8.14 11.44 -6.51
CA LEU A 18 -6.71 11.60 -6.81
C LEU A 18 -5.82 10.88 -5.79
N ILE A 19 -6.39 10.44 -4.66
CA ILE A 19 -5.63 9.75 -3.61
C ILE A 19 -5.58 8.27 -3.96
N VAL A 20 -4.36 7.79 -4.21
CA VAL A 20 -4.09 6.40 -4.56
C VAL A 20 -3.89 5.55 -3.31
N ARG A 21 -3.17 6.11 -2.32
CA ARG A 21 -2.77 5.39 -1.12
C ARG A 21 -2.51 6.36 0.02
N VAL A 22 -2.88 5.96 1.23
CA VAL A 22 -2.55 6.69 2.47
C VAL A 22 -1.82 5.73 3.41
N ARG A 23 -0.81 6.22 4.12
CA ARG A 23 -0.19 5.50 5.23
C ARG A 23 0.45 6.47 6.21
N GLN A 24 0.83 5.96 7.38
CA GLN A 24 1.65 6.72 8.30
C GLN A 24 3.03 7.00 7.68
N THR A 25 3.57 8.20 7.92
CA THR A 25 4.98 8.49 7.65
C THR A 25 5.87 7.64 8.57
N ASP A 26 7.00 7.16 8.06
CA ASP A 26 7.96 6.42 8.89
C ASP A 26 8.54 7.34 9.98
N THR A 27 8.77 6.76 11.14
CA THR A 27 9.30 7.34 12.38
C THR A 27 10.79 7.77 12.31
N GLY A 28 11.44 7.69 11.15
CA GLY A 28 12.80 8.18 10.90
C GLY A 28 12.88 9.58 10.28
N VAL A 29 13.85 9.76 9.36
CA VAL A 29 14.22 11.03 8.67
C VAL A 29 13.03 11.77 8.05
N LEU A 30 11.93 11.06 7.74
CA LEU A 30 10.77 11.64 7.09
C LEU A 30 9.71 12.17 8.06
N LYS A 31 9.84 11.96 9.38
CA LYS A 31 8.85 12.43 10.36
C LYS A 31 8.72 13.96 10.39
N GLU A 32 9.80 14.68 10.04
CA GLU A 32 9.80 16.14 9.88
C GLU A 32 8.92 16.61 8.72
N HIS A 33 8.55 15.71 7.81
CA HIS A 33 7.67 16.01 6.70
C HIS A 33 6.18 15.74 7.01
N GLY A 34 5.80 15.38 8.24
CA GLY A 34 4.39 15.28 8.64
C GLY A 34 3.94 13.87 9.03
N ASN A 35 2.69 13.76 9.50
CA ASN A 35 2.13 12.54 10.09
C ASN A 35 1.74 11.47 9.06
N SER A 36 1.39 11.90 7.85
CA SER A 36 0.87 11.03 6.79
C SER A 36 1.62 11.16 5.49
N ARG A 37 1.77 10.04 4.79
CA ARG A 37 2.09 9.99 3.36
C ARG A 37 0.84 9.68 2.56
N VAL A 38 0.54 10.49 1.56
CA VAL A 38 -0.59 10.42 0.64
C VAL A 38 -0.04 10.35 -0.78
N ASP A 39 -0.06 9.18 -1.39
CA ASP A 39 0.39 8.99 -2.78
C ASP A 39 -0.74 9.31 -3.77
N GLY A 40 -0.38 9.76 -4.97
CA GLY A 40 -1.31 10.24 -6.01
C GLY A 40 -1.35 11.76 -6.16
N LEU A 41 -0.74 12.48 -5.21
CA LEU A 41 -0.64 13.94 -5.20
C LEU A 41 0.79 14.40 -5.47
N VAL A 42 0.95 15.64 -5.95
CA VAL A 42 2.26 16.25 -6.24
C VAL A 42 3.10 16.37 -4.96
N VAL A 43 2.47 16.78 -3.85
CA VAL A 43 3.11 16.77 -2.53
C VAL A 43 2.55 15.62 -1.72
N PRO A 44 3.39 14.68 -1.26
CA PRO A 44 2.89 13.45 -0.64
C PRO A 44 2.79 13.54 0.88
N PHE A 45 3.25 14.60 1.55
CA PHE A 45 3.29 14.62 3.01
C PHE A 45 2.37 15.66 3.66
N TYR A 46 1.66 15.22 4.70
CA TYR A 46 0.58 15.96 5.35
C TYR A 46 0.64 15.85 6.87
N MET A 47 0.23 16.92 7.55
CA MET A 47 0.15 17.03 9.01
C MET A 47 -1.07 16.32 9.60
N ASP A 48 -2.09 16.01 8.81
CA ASP A 48 -3.25 15.24 9.29
C ASP A 48 -2.85 13.80 9.64
N GLN A 49 -3.57 13.19 10.58
CA GLN A 49 -3.39 11.79 10.92
C GLN A 49 -3.88 10.88 9.78
N PRO A 50 -3.21 9.75 9.50
CA PRO A 50 -3.50 8.97 8.30
C PRO A 50 -4.89 8.34 8.35
N GLN A 51 -5.37 7.93 9.53
CA GLN A 51 -6.75 7.49 9.73
C GLN A 51 -7.76 8.60 9.40
N THR A 52 -7.52 9.83 9.86
CA THR A 52 -8.42 10.97 9.58
C THR A 52 -8.52 11.26 8.09
N ILE A 53 -7.40 11.19 7.36
CA ILE A 53 -7.39 11.31 5.90
C ILE A 53 -8.20 10.16 5.28
N ALA A 54 -7.93 8.93 5.71
CA ALA A 54 -8.61 7.75 5.18
C ALA A 54 -10.13 7.79 5.41
N ASP A 55 -10.59 8.22 6.58
CA ASP A 55 -12.01 8.39 6.89
C ASP A 55 -12.67 9.44 5.99
N ALA A 56 -11.97 10.56 5.74
CA ALA A 56 -12.45 11.60 4.83
C ALA A 56 -12.53 11.10 3.37
N VAL A 57 -11.54 10.32 2.92
CA VAL A 57 -11.57 9.69 1.59
C VAL A 57 -12.70 8.67 1.53
N HIS A 58 -12.86 7.82 2.54
CA HIS A 58 -13.93 6.81 2.62
C HIS A 58 -15.34 7.42 2.64
N ALA A 59 -15.48 8.65 3.15
CA ALA A 59 -16.73 9.40 3.08
C ALA A 59 -17.18 9.61 1.62
N GLU A 60 -16.23 9.85 0.69
CA GLU A 60 -16.46 10.06 -0.74
C GLU A 60 -16.34 8.78 -1.58
N ILE A 61 -15.42 7.87 -1.22
CA ILE A 61 -15.09 6.63 -1.94
C ILE A 61 -15.29 5.45 -1.00
N LYS A 62 -16.48 4.81 -1.05
CA LYS A 62 -16.85 3.74 -0.11
C LYS A 62 -15.99 2.48 -0.18
N THR A 63 -15.27 2.31 -1.28
CA THR A 63 -14.33 1.20 -1.50
C THR A 63 -12.93 1.51 -0.99
N PHE A 64 -12.70 2.70 -0.43
CA PHE A 64 -11.45 3.04 0.24
C PHE A 64 -11.36 2.27 1.57
N THR A 65 -10.40 1.35 1.67
CA THR A 65 -10.27 0.36 2.74
C THR A 65 -8.80 0.20 3.15
N SER A 66 -8.49 -0.66 4.11
CA SER A 66 -7.12 -0.90 4.58
C SER A 66 -6.72 -2.36 4.67
N LEU A 67 -5.41 -2.56 4.54
CA LEU A 67 -4.68 -3.76 4.95
C LEU A 67 -3.51 -3.31 5.84
N ASN A 68 -2.80 -4.26 6.44
CA ASN A 68 -1.66 -3.98 7.29
C ASN A 68 -0.36 -4.14 6.52
N GLN A 69 0.49 -3.11 6.57
CA GLN A 69 1.89 -3.19 6.14
C GLN A 69 2.63 -4.30 6.93
N PRO A 70 3.83 -4.74 6.48
CA PRO A 70 4.62 -5.75 7.20
C PRO A 70 4.78 -5.49 8.70
N GLY A 71 4.88 -4.22 9.10
CA GLY A 71 5.00 -3.75 10.50
C GLY A 71 3.69 -3.60 11.26
N GLY A 72 2.59 -4.09 10.71
CA GLY A 72 1.26 -4.08 11.34
C GLY A 72 0.54 -2.74 11.24
N LYS A 73 1.22 -1.66 10.81
CA LYS A 73 0.57 -0.37 10.57
C LYS A 73 -0.36 -0.44 9.36
N PRO A 74 -1.53 0.20 9.40
CA PRO A 74 -2.46 0.23 8.27
C PRO A 74 -1.90 1.02 7.07
N VAL A 75 -2.22 0.52 5.88
CA VAL A 75 -2.13 1.22 4.61
C VAL A 75 -3.51 1.22 3.97
N TRP A 76 -4.00 2.40 3.60
CA TRP A 76 -5.31 2.58 2.98
C TRP A 76 -5.21 2.80 1.48
N PHE A 77 -6.19 2.30 0.74
CA PHE A 77 -6.24 2.33 -0.72
C PHE A 77 -7.68 2.09 -1.21
N ASP A 78 -7.96 2.39 -2.48
CA ASP A 78 -9.24 2.07 -3.12
C ASP A 78 -9.27 0.59 -3.53
N GLY A 79 -10.00 -0.24 -2.78
CA GLY A 79 -10.10 -1.68 -2.99
C GLY A 79 -10.75 -2.06 -4.32
N ALA A 80 -11.63 -1.21 -4.86
CA ALA A 80 -12.24 -1.45 -6.18
C ALA A 80 -11.25 -1.28 -7.34
N LYS A 81 -10.14 -0.56 -7.11
CA LYS A 81 -9.08 -0.34 -8.11
C LYS A 81 -7.84 -1.20 -7.86
N ALA A 82 -7.89 -2.08 -6.88
CA ALA A 82 -6.78 -2.97 -6.53
C ALA A 82 -6.94 -4.36 -7.17
N SER A 83 -5.82 -5.08 -7.26
CA SER A 83 -5.81 -6.49 -7.63
C SER A 83 -4.91 -7.32 -6.71
N GLY A 84 -5.25 -8.61 -6.56
CA GLY A 84 -4.46 -9.55 -5.77
C GLY A 84 -5.30 -10.63 -5.10
N PRO A 85 -4.69 -11.45 -4.22
CA PRO A 85 -3.30 -11.43 -3.79
C PRO A 85 -2.28 -11.62 -4.91
N VAL A 86 -1.20 -10.85 -4.85
CA VAL A 86 -0.02 -11.03 -5.68
C VAL A 86 0.92 -12.02 -4.99
N PRO A 87 1.40 -13.07 -5.68
CA PRO A 87 2.28 -14.03 -5.07
C PRO A 87 3.67 -13.45 -4.74
N LEU A 88 4.18 -13.77 -3.54
CA LEU A 88 5.50 -13.31 -3.10
C LEU A 88 6.61 -14.29 -3.51
N SER A 89 7.74 -13.74 -3.99
CA SER A 89 9.01 -14.45 -4.15
C SER A 89 9.57 -14.91 -2.80
N SER A 90 10.52 -15.86 -2.81
CA SER A 90 11.17 -16.35 -1.59
C SER A 90 11.90 -15.24 -0.81
N VAL A 91 12.50 -14.27 -1.50
CA VAL A 91 13.19 -13.12 -0.91
C VAL A 91 12.20 -12.22 -0.15
N ASN A 92 11.03 -11.96 -0.73
CA ASN A 92 10.01 -11.10 -0.11
C ASN A 92 9.27 -11.76 1.07
N ARG A 93 9.46 -13.07 1.29
CA ARG A 93 8.90 -13.81 2.43
C ARG A 93 9.82 -13.84 3.66
N GLN A 94 11.06 -13.37 3.52
CA GLN A 94 12.01 -13.29 4.63
C GLN A 94 11.55 -12.22 5.64
N PRO A 95 12.00 -12.32 6.91
CA PRO A 95 11.86 -11.21 7.84
C PRO A 95 12.43 -9.93 7.23
N LEU A 96 11.62 -8.90 7.20
CA LEU A 96 11.95 -7.54 6.82
C LEU A 96 12.27 -6.75 8.09
N LYS A 97 13.00 -5.65 7.95
CA LYS A 97 13.32 -4.76 9.07
C LYS A 97 12.09 -4.36 9.89
N GLU A 98 10.98 -4.06 9.22
CA GLU A 98 9.71 -3.72 9.83
C GLU A 98 8.75 -4.91 9.98
N GLY A 99 9.20 -6.17 10.07
CA GLY A 99 8.31 -7.31 10.30
C GLY A 99 8.24 -8.27 9.11
N LYS A 100 7.08 -8.82 8.77
CA LYS A 100 6.98 -9.85 7.72
C LYS A 100 5.86 -9.56 6.73
N ALA A 101 6.16 -9.72 5.44
CA ALA A 101 5.15 -9.79 4.40
C ALA A 101 4.63 -11.23 4.24
N ASN A 102 3.32 -11.41 4.36
CA ASN A 102 2.66 -12.70 4.11
C ASN A 102 1.94 -12.72 2.75
N SER A 103 1.62 -11.56 2.20
CA SER A 103 1.04 -11.40 0.87
C SER A 103 1.39 -10.03 0.27
N ALA A 104 0.88 -9.77 -0.92
CA ALA A 104 0.95 -8.48 -1.58
C ALA A 104 -0.33 -8.22 -2.37
N LEU A 105 -0.52 -6.97 -2.76
CA LEU A 105 -1.54 -6.54 -3.71
C LEU A 105 -0.94 -5.52 -4.67
N GLN A 106 -1.56 -5.36 -5.83
CA GLN A 106 -1.21 -4.33 -6.79
C GLN A 106 -2.21 -3.16 -6.68
N ILE A 107 -1.66 -1.95 -6.61
CA ILE A 107 -2.39 -0.69 -6.58
C ILE A 107 -1.86 0.15 -7.74
N GLY A 108 -2.65 0.26 -8.81
CA GLY A 108 -2.19 0.84 -10.07
C GLY A 108 -1.03 0.03 -10.66
N ASN A 109 0.14 0.66 -10.81
CA ASN A 109 1.33 0.05 -11.43
C ASN A 109 2.38 -0.43 -10.42
N ALA A 110 2.06 -0.42 -9.13
CA ALA A 110 2.99 -0.72 -8.05
C ALA A 110 2.42 -1.77 -7.10
N VAL A 111 3.33 -2.48 -6.43
CA VAL A 111 3.02 -3.58 -5.51
C VAL A 111 3.17 -3.10 -4.08
N GLN A 112 2.15 -3.34 -3.26
CA GLN A 112 2.17 -3.13 -1.82
C GLN A 112 2.37 -4.46 -1.11
N LEU A 113 3.43 -4.57 -0.29
CA LEU A 113 3.60 -5.71 0.61
C LEU A 113 2.68 -5.56 1.83
N VAL A 114 2.09 -6.67 2.29
CA VAL A 114 1.19 -6.68 3.47
C VAL A 114 1.48 -7.86 4.40
N ASN A 115 1.21 -7.67 5.68
CA ASN A 115 1.25 -8.72 6.70
C ASN A 115 0.02 -9.63 6.61
N ASN A 116 -1.06 -9.20 5.96
CA ASN A 116 -2.23 -10.05 5.73
C ASN A 116 -1.90 -11.29 4.89
N SER A 117 -2.61 -12.37 5.16
CA SER A 117 -2.57 -13.61 4.39
C SER A 117 -3.17 -13.42 2.99
N PRO A 118 -2.80 -14.26 2.00
CA PRO A 118 -3.41 -14.22 0.67
C PRO A 118 -4.93 -14.35 0.70
N GLN A 119 -5.48 -15.14 1.63
CA GLN A 119 -6.92 -15.33 1.80
C GLN A 119 -7.62 -14.05 2.27
N GLU A 120 -7.02 -13.33 3.22
CA GLU A 120 -7.54 -12.04 3.69
C GLU A 120 -7.50 -10.98 2.59
N VAL A 121 -6.40 -10.92 1.84
CA VAL A 121 -6.26 -10.01 0.69
C VAL A 121 -7.31 -10.31 -0.38
N TYR A 122 -7.44 -11.59 -0.76
CA TYR A 122 -8.43 -12.03 -1.74
C TYR A 122 -9.84 -11.62 -1.33
N LYS A 123 -10.21 -11.95 -0.09
CA LYS A 123 -11.55 -11.66 0.44
C LYS A 123 -11.82 -10.16 0.41
N LEU A 124 -10.90 -9.34 0.92
CA LEU A 124 -11.08 -7.89 0.99
C LEU A 124 -11.19 -7.26 -0.40
N ILE A 125 -10.33 -7.63 -1.35
CA ILE A 125 -10.41 -7.10 -2.73
C ILE A 125 -11.73 -7.53 -3.38
N SER A 126 -12.15 -8.78 -3.21
CA SER A 126 -13.42 -9.28 -3.73
C SER A 126 -14.62 -8.54 -3.12
N ASP A 127 -14.64 -8.32 -1.80
CA ASP A 127 -15.72 -7.62 -1.11
C ASP A 127 -15.85 -6.16 -1.57
N MET A 128 -14.73 -5.52 -1.94
CA MET A 128 -14.70 -4.15 -2.45
C MET A 128 -14.96 -4.03 -3.96
N GLY A 129 -15.20 -5.15 -4.66
CA GLY A 129 -15.45 -5.16 -6.11
C GLY A 129 -14.20 -4.97 -6.98
N GLY A 130 -13.00 -5.19 -6.42
CA GLY A 130 -11.74 -5.16 -7.16
C GLY A 130 -11.45 -6.46 -7.92
N ASN A 131 -10.27 -6.54 -8.53
CA ASN A 131 -9.84 -7.73 -9.28
C ASN A 131 -9.17 -8.75 -8.36
N ALA A 132 -9.99 -9.59 -7.71
CA ALA A 132 -9.51 -10.61 -6.79
C ALA A 132 -9.05 -11.88 -7.53
N GLU A 133 -7.78 -12.26 -7.35
CA GLU A 133 -7.20 -13.47 -7.91
C GLU A 133 -7.22 -14.61 -6.87
N PRO A 134 -7.83 -15.77 -7.15
CA PRO A 134 -7.89 -16.88 -6.19
C PRO A 134 -6.51 -17.27 -5.68
N PRO A 135 -6.29 -17.42 -4.36
CA PRO A 135 -5.01 -17.85 -3.81
C PRO A 135 -4.61 -19.21 -4.39
N ILE A 136 -3.45 -19.27 -5.06
CA ILE A 136 -2.90 -20.51 -5.60
C ILE A 136 -2.13 -21.23 -4.49
N ASP A 137 -2.22 -22.56 -4.44
CA ASP A 137 -1.41 -23.39 -3.54
C ASP A 137 0.10 -23.16 -3.80
N ASN A 138 0.79 -22.79 -2.73
CA ASN A 138 2.21 -22.45 -2.75
C ASN A 138 3.12 -23.60 -3.19
N SER A 139 2.64 -24.85 -3.18
CA SER A 139 3.35 -26.02 -3.70
C SER A 139 3.62 -25.96 -5.21
N LYS A 140 2.90 -25.10 -5.96
CA LYS A 140 3.03 -24.94 -7.42
C LYS A 140 3.80 -23.68 -7.85
N MET A 141 4.39 -22.95 -6.90
CA MET A 141 4.97 -21.61 -7.08
C MET A 141 6.39 -21.53 -7.68
N ALA A 142 6.93 -22.62 -8.22
CA ALA A 142 8.32 -22.66 -8.72
C ALA A 142 8.60 -21.80 -9.98
N LYS A 143 7.66 -20.95 -10.42
CA LYS A 143 7.78 -20.14 -11.65
C LYS A 143 7.16 -18.74 -11.56
N ILE A 144 6.98 -18.17 -10.38
CA ILE A 144 6.66 -16.73 -10.32
C ILE A 144 8.00 -16.00 -10.32
N GLN A 145 8.45 -15.79 -11.55
CA GLN A 145 9.50 -14.84 -11.90
C GLN A 145 9.23 -13.53 -11.15
N THR A 146 10.32 -12.86 -10.79
CA THR A 146 10.38 -11.44 -10.43
C THR A 146 9.17 -10.68 -10.96
N LEU A 147 8.57 -9.82 -10.13
CA LEU A 147 7.48 -8.91 -10.49
C LEU A 147 7.94 -8.00 -11.64
N ASN A 148 8.13 -8.54 -12.83
CA ASN A 148 8.56 -7.88 -14.04
C ASN A 148 7.30 -7.77 -14.88
N LYS A 149 6.98 -6.56 -15.29
CA LYS A 149 5.93 -6.35 -16.28
C LYS A 149 6.34 -7.08 -17.57
N ALA A 150 5.35 -7.39 -18.42
CA ALA A 150 5.59 -8.05 -19.70
C ALA A 150 6.56 -7.29 -20.63
N ASP A 151 6.79 -5.99 -20.36
CA ASP A 151 7.73 -5.12 -21.05
C ASP A 151 9.18 -5.16 -20.48
N GLY A 152 9.44 -6.02 -19.49
CA GLY A 152 10.74 -6.15 -18.84
C GLY A 152 11.05 -5.08 -17.79
N THR A 153 10.11 -4.18 -17.47
CA THR A 153 10.28 -3.20 -16.38
C THR A 153 10.03 -3.84 -15.02
N GLU A 154 10.91 -3.55 -14.04
CA GLU A 154 10.68 -3.94 -12.66
C GLU A 154 9.41 -3.27 -12.14
N THR A 155 8.51 -4.07 -11.58
CA THR A 155 7.33 -3.55 -10.89
C THR A 155 7.82 -2.87 -9.63
N GLN A 156 7.53 -1.57 -9.52
CA GLN A 156 7.83 -0.79 -8.33
C GLN A 156 7.19 -1.45 -7.10
N ILE A 157 8.02 -1.84 -6.13
CA ILE A 157 7.54 -2.24 -4.81
C ILE A 157 7.47 -0.98 -3.96
N TRP A 158 6.26 -0.66 -3.53
CA TRP A 158 6.06 0.44 -2.60
C TRP A 158 6.83 0.20 -1.31
N ASP A 159 7.43 1.28 -0.81
CA ASP A 159 8.07 1.31 0.51
C ASP A 159 9.20 0.29 0.68
N GLN A 160 9.78 -0.22 -0.42
CA GLN A 160 10.88 -1.18 -0.38
C GLN A 160 12.05 -0.72 0.51
N ALA A 161 12.35 0.59 0.51
CA ALA A 161 13.37 1.19 1.38
C ALA A 161 13.04 1.11 2.88
N LEU A 162 11.75 1.02 3.27
CA LEU A 162 11.36 0.76 4.67
C LEU A 162 11.65 -0.68 5.08
N TYR A 163 11.65 -1.59 4.12
CA TYR A 163 11.77 -3.03 4.36
C TYR A 163 13.20 -3.55 4.22
N ALA A 164 14.08 -2.81 3.55
CA ALA A 164 15.49 -3.15 3.38
C ALA A 164 16.25 -3.09 4.70
N ASP A 165 17.12 -4.08 4.94
CA ASP A 165 18.08 -4.04 6.03
C ASP A 165 19.14 -2.95 5.77
N PRO A 166 19.59 -2.20 6.80
CA PRO A 166 20.54 -1.11 6.64
C PRO A 166 21.98 -1.54 6.29
N THR A 167 22.26 -2.81 6.02
CA THR A 167 23.60 -3.29 5.66
C THR A 167 23.53 -4.45 4.66
N SER A 168 23.73 -4.13 3.38
CA SER A 168 24.33 -5.03 2.39
C SER A 168 25.53 -4.33 1.78
#